data_AF-A0A8G2DUV4-F1
#
_entry.id   AF-A0A8G2DUV4-F1
#
_cell.length_a   1.000
_cell.length_b   1.000
_cell.length_c   1.000
_cell.angle_alpha   90.00
_cell.angle_beta   90.00
_cell.angle_gamma   90.00
#
_symmetry.space_group_name_H-M   'P 1'
#
loop_
_entity.id
_entity.type
_entity.pdbx_description
1 polymer ?
#
loop_
_entity_poly.entity_id
_entity_poly.type
_entity_poly.pdbx_seq_one_letter_code
_entity_poly.pdbx_strand_id
1 'polypeptide(L)' 'MVSPVHAPAELLEKFPPTLIQASGAEFFYWDAKTFTDRLAAAGARVTLSVWPDLPHVWHLFANFLPEAEEASVEIAKFLR' A
#
# COMPACT_ATOMS: atom_id res chain seq x y z
N MET A 1 0.18 18.73 9.38
CA MET A 1 0.07 17.36 9.91
C MET A 1 1.22 16.55 9.32
N VAL A 2 2.04 15.87 10.13
CA VAL A 2 3.25 15.15 9.66
C VAL A 2 2.99 13.67 9.40
N SER A 3 1.96 13.08 10.03
CA SER A 3 1.60 11.66 9.88
C SER A 3 0.17 11.49 9.35
N PRO A 4 -0.02 11.02 8.10
CA PRO A 4 -1.33 10.86 7.47
C PRO A 4 -2.24 9.85 8.17
N VAL A 5 -1.66 8.91 8.93
CA VAL A 5 -2.43 7.93 9.69
C VAL A 5 -3.30 8.57 10.78
N HIS A 6 -3.10 9.85 11.10
CA HIS A 6 -3.95 10.59 12.04
C HIS A 6 -4.92 11.55 11.36
N ALA A 7 -5.05 11.51 10.03
CA ALA A 7 -5.98 12.35 9.31
C ALA A 7 -7.44 12.09 9.74
N PRO A 8 -8.27 13.14 9.87
CA PRO A 8 -9.67 13.00 10.27
C PRO A 8 -10.46 12.23 9.20
N ALA A 9 -11.54 11.55 9.61
CA ALA A 9 -12.27 10.61 8.76
C ALA A 9 -12.86 11.28 7.51
N GLU A 10 -13.26 12.55 7.61
CA GLU A 10 -13.81 13.37 6.53
C GLU A 10 -12.79 13.69 5.43
N LEU A 11 -11.49 13.54 5.72
CA LEU A 11 -10.44 13.58 4.70
C LEU A 11 -10.12 12.20 4.13
N LEU A 12 -10.17 11.16 4.97
CA LEU A 12 -9.90 9.78 4.57
C LEU A 12 -10.97 9.23 3.63
N GLU A 13 -12.26 9.55 3.85
CA GLU A 13 -13.37 9.13 2.98
C GLU A 13 -13.23 9.65 1.54
N LYS A 14 -12.49 10.75 1.35
CA LYS A 14 -12.28 11.42 0.07
C LYS A 14 -11.11 10.84 -0.74
N PHE A 15 -10.44 9.81 -0.22
CA PHE A 15 -9.37 9.17 -0.96
C PHE A 15 -9.93 8.54 -2.23
N PRO A 16 -9.20 8.66 -3.36
CA PRO A 16 -9.53 7.89 -4.55
C PRO A 16 -9.36 6.40 -4.25
N PRO A 17 -9.79 5.52 -5.17
CA PRO A 17 -9.37 4.12 -5.12
C PRO A 17 -7.87 4.05 -4.89
N THR A 18 -7.46 3.39 -3.82
CA THR A 18 -6.07 3.37 -3.38
C THR A 18 -5.56 1.93 -3.31
N LEU A 19 -4.44 1.66 -3.98
CA LEU A 19 -3.66 0.44 -3.81
C LEU A 19 -2.46 0.76 -2.89
N ILE A 20 -2.28 -0.05 -1.84
CA ILE A 20 -1.10 -0.01 -0.97
C ILE A 20 -0.39 -1.35 -1.13
N GLN A 21 0.84 -1.32 -1.63
CA GLN A 21 1.73 -2.49 -1.66
C GLN A 21 2.74 -2.36 -0.52
N ALA A 22 2.90 -3.43 0.27
CA ALA A 22 3.83 -3.47 1.40
C ALA A 22 4.51 -4.84 1.49
N SER A 23 5.74 -4.86 2.00
CA SER A 23 6.39 -6.11 2.32
C SER A 23 5.87 -6.62 3.66
N GLY A 24 5.66 -7.92 3.78
CA GLY A 24 5.35 -8.56 5.06
C GLY A 24 6.57 -8.68 6.00
N ALA A 25 7.78 -8.52 5.46
CA ALA A 25 9.03 -8.70 6.20
C ALA A 25 9.67 -7.37 6.68
N GLU A 26 8.98 -6.24 6.54
CA GLU A 26 9.52 -4.92 6.89
C GLU A 26 8.83 -4.28 8.10
N PHE A 27 9.53 -3.37 8.77
CA PHE A 27 8.99 -2.63 9.93
C PHE A 27 7.77 -1.77 9.59
N PHE A 28 7.70 -1.24 8.37
CA PHE A 28 6.63 -0.35 7.91
C PHE A 28 5.33 -1.08 7.52
N TYR A 29 5.31 -2.42 7.58
CA TYR A 29 4.10 -3.21 7.35
C TYR A 29 2.93 -2.73 8.21
N TRP A 30 3.19 -2.43 9.49
CA TRP A 30 2.16 -1.98 10.42
C TRP A 30 1.62 -0.60 10.09
N ASP A 31 2.44 0.30 9.55
CA ASP A 31 1.97 1.61 9.09
C ASP A 31 1.05 1.45 7.87
N ALA A 32 1.46 0.64 6.90
CA ALA A 32 0.64 0.32 5.72
C ALA A 32 -0.70 -0.30 6.13
N LYS A 33 -0.67 -1.32 7.00
CA LYS A 33 -1.88 -1.98 7.51
C LYS A 33 -2.79 -1.01 8.25
N THR A 34 -2.23 -0.22 9.19
CA THR A 34 -3.03 0.73 9.98
C THR A 34 -3.67 1.79 9.10
N PHE A 35 -2.95 2.28 8.09
CA PHE A 35 -3.50 3.26 7.17
C PHE A 35 -4.60 2.67 6.27
N THR A 36 -4.41 1.44 5.76
CA THR A 36 -5.48 0.69 5.07
C THR A 36 -6.72 0.54 5.94
N ASP A 37 -6.56 0.07 7.18
CA ASP A 37 -7.69 -0.15 8.09
C ASP A 37 -8.48 1.15 8.33
N ARG A 38 -7.77 2.28 8.47
CA ARG A 38 -8.39 3.61 8.63
C ARG A 38 -9.11 4.08 7.36
N LEU A 39 -8.52 3.90 6.19
CA LEU A 39 -9.16 4.24 4.92
C LEU A 39 -10.44 3.43 4.72
N ALA A 40 -10.38 2.12 4.96
CA ALA A 40 -11.52 1.23 4.88
C ALA A 40 -12.63 1.62 5.88
N ALA A 41 -12.27 1.91 7.14
CA ALA A 41 -13.21 2.36 8.17
C ALA A 41 -13.89 3.70 7.84
N ALA A 42 -13.21 4.59 7.09
CA ALA A 42 -13.77 5.84 6.59
C ALA A 42 -14.61 5.65 5.31
N GLY A 43 -14.75 4.44 4.78
CA GLY A 43 -15.54 4.14 3.58
C GLY A 43 -14.80 4.31 2.25
N ALA A 44 -13.49 4.58 2.27
CA ALA A 44 -12.70 4.67 1.04
C ALA A 44 -12.48 3.28 0.42
N ARG A 45 -12.38 3.23 -0.91
CA ARG A 45 -12.01 2.01 -1.64
C ARG A 45 -10.50 1.81 -1.56
N VAL A 46 -10.05 0.92 -0.69
CA VAL A 46 -8.62 0.63 -0.50
C VAL A 46 -8.35 -0.86 -0.63
N THR A 47 -7.23 -1.20 -1.26
CA THR A 47 -6.68 -2.56 -1.34
C THR A 47 -5.29 -2.55 -0.70
N LEU A 48 -5.04 -3.49 0.21
CA LEU A 48 -3.70 -3.78 0.72
C LEU A 48 -3.19 -5.08 0.07
N SER A 49 -2.11 -4.97 -0.67
CA SER A 49 -1.40 -6.09 -1.32
C SER A 49 -0.10 -6.35 -0.55
N VAL A 50 -0.06 -7.47 0.17
CA VAL A 50 1.06 -7.82 1.06
C VAL A 50 1.91 -8.88 0.39
N TRP A 51 3.21 -8.60 0.27
CA TRP A 51 4.18 -9.48 -0.37
C TRP A 51 5.13 -10.07 0.67
N PRO A 52 5.16 -11.40 0.86
CA PRO A 52 5.98 -12.02 1.90
C PRO A 52 7.47 -11.96 1.56
N ASP A 53 8.32 -11.85 2.58
CA ASP A 53 9.78 -12.06 2.49
C ASP A 53 10.57 -11.13 1.54
N LEU A 54 10.03 -9.94 1.24
CA LEU A 54 10.68 -8.95 0.37
C LEU A 54 11.34 -7.79 1.14
N PRO A 55 12.38 -7.14 0.61
CA PRO A 55 12.93 -5.93 1.21
C PRO A 55 11.98 -4.73 1.08
N HIS A 56 12.26 -3.67 1.83
CA HIS A 56 11.55 -2.40 1.68
C HIS A 56 11.69 -1.85 0.25
N VAL A 57 10.57 -1.45 -0.34
CA VAL A 57 10.47 -0.95 -1.73
C VAL A 57 11.14 -1.91 -2.72
N TRP A 58 10.76 -3.19 -2.65
CA TRP A 58 11.35 -4.23 -3.48
C TRP A 58 11.23 -3.96 -4.99
N HIS A 59 10.27 -3.11 -5.39
CA HIS A 59 10.05 -2.60 -6.74
C HIS A 59 11.32 -2.11 -7.43
N LEU A 60 12.29 -1.57 -6.68
CA LEU A 60 13.56 -1.09 -7.23
C LEU A 60 14.51 -2.21 -7.68
N PHE A 61 14.24 -3.47 -7.33
CA PHE A 61 15.08 -4.61 -7.64
C PHE A 61 14.54 -5.46 -8.81
N ALA A 62 13.81 -4.87 -9.77
CA ALA A 62 13.25 -5.57 -10.93
C ALA A 62 14.26 -6.44 -11.73
N ASN A 63 15.54 -6.10 -11.70
CA ASN A 63 16.60 -6.90 -12.35
C ASN A 63 17.00 -8.17 -11.55
N PHE A 64 16.53 -8.30 -10.31
CA PHE A 64 16.96 -9.34 -9.36
C PHE A 64 15.80 -10.11 -8.74
N LEU A 65 14.62 -9.47 -8.62
CA LEU A 65 13.43 -10.05 -8.01
C LEU A 65 12.28 -10.06 -9.03
N PRO A 66 11.78 -11.22 -9.47
CA PRO A 66 10.61 -11.27 -10.36
C PRO A 66 9.37 -10.61 -9.73
N GLU A 67 9.24 -10.64 -8.40
CA GLU A 67 8.16 -10.03 -7.63
C GLU A 67 8.07 -8.51 -7.83
N ALA A 68 9.18 -7.85 -8.17
CA ALA A 68 9.18 -6.41 -8.46
C ALA A 68 8.50 -6.09 -9.80
N GLU A 69 8.70 -6.93 -10.82
CA GLU A 69 8.00 -6.82 -12.09
C GLU A 69 6.51 -7.17 -11.90
N GLU A 70 6.21 -8.23 -11.15
CA GLU A 70 4.83 -8.64 -10.85
C GLU A 70 4.05 -7.57 -10.08
N ALA A 71 4.68 -6.93 -9.09
CA ALA A 71 4.11 -5.81 -8.35
C ALA A 71 3.85 -4.60 -9.28
N SER A 72 4.74 -4.34 -10.24
CA SER A 72 4.55 -3.28 -11.24
C SER A 72 3.39 -3.57 -12.19
N VAL A 73 3.21 -4.83 -12.59
CA VAL A 73 2.05 -5.29 -13.35
C VAL A 73 0.76 -5.13 -12.56
N GLU A 74 0.76 -5.41 -11.25
CA GLU A 74 -0.40 -5.15 -10.37
C GLU A 74 -0.75 -3.66 -10.34
N ILE A 75 0.24 -2.77 -10.16
CA ILE A 75 0.04 -1.32 -10.23
C ILE A 75 -0.58 -0.92 -11.57
N ALA A 76 -0.03 -1.43 -12.68
CA ALA A 76 -0.54 -1.11 -14.02
C ALA A 76 -1.98 -1.59 -14.25
N LYS A 77 -2.38 -2.73 -13.66
CA LYS A 77 -3.77 -3.21 -13.70
C LYS A 77 -4.69 -2.35 -12.84
N PHE A 78 -4.22 -1.87 -11.70
CA PHE A 78 -5.01 -1.02 -10.80
C PHE A 78 -5.31 0.37 -11.39
N LEU A 79 -4.40 0.91 -12.19
CA LEU A 79 -4.54 2.24 -12.82
C LEU A 79 -5.41 2.26 -14.09
N ARG A 80 -5.79 1.10 -14.63
CA ARG A 80 -6.65 0.99 -15.82
C ARG A 80 -8.13 1.04 -15.44
#